data_AF-A0A822HEI7-F1
#
_entry.id   AF-A0A822HEI7-F1
#
_cell.length_a   1.000
_cell.length_b   1.000
_cell.length_c   1.000
_cell.angle_alpha   90.00
_cell.angle_beta   90.00
_cell.angle_gamma   90.00
#
_symmetry.space_group_name_H-M   'P 1'
#
loop_
_entity.id
_entity.type
_entity.pdbx_description
1 polymer ?
#
loop_
_entity_poly.entity_id
_entity_poly.type
_entity_poly.pdbx_seq_one_letter_code
_entity_poly.pdbx_strand_id
1 'polypeptide(L)'
;ILKHTILNHPGYRYIQQAYECARQLNERINKQICEQENNLRLDWLQQHVILNTDENSTDRYVFDELIKFNSITKFHKQRQLLLHGFLMK
;
A
#
# COMPACT_ATOMS: atom_id res chain seq x y z
N ILE A 1 -14.85 -26.53 -9.92
CA ILE A 1 -16.31 -26.50 -10.17
C ILE A 1 -16.61 -25.84 -11.51
N LEU A 2 -16.49 -24.51 -11.67
CA LEU A 2 -16.82 -23.81 -12.92
C LEU A 2 -16.20 -24.41 -14.18
N LYS A 3 -14.89 -24.73 -14.16
CA LYS A 3 -14.17 -25.37 -15.28
C LYS A 3 -14.74 -26.72 -15.74
N HIS A 4 -15.50 -27.41 -14.87
CA HIS A 4 -16.09 -28.72 -15.14
C HIS A 4 -17.62 -28.65 -15.31
N THR A 5 -18.20 -27.46 -15.30
CA THR A 5 -19.62 -27.25 -15.54
C THR A 5 -19.80 -26.84 -17.01
N ILE A 6 -20.59 -27.59 -17.78
CA ILE A 6 -20.88 -27.23 -19.18
C ILE A 6 -21.69 -25.94 -19.26
N LEU A 7 -21.54 -25.19 -20.36
CA LEU A 7 -22.16 -23.86 -20.54
C LEU A 7 -23.69 -23.87 -20.43
N ASN A 8 -24.33 -24.93 -20.90
CA ASN A 8 -25.79 -25.06 -20.90
C ASN A 8 -26.36 -25.58 -19.57
N HIS A 9 -25.51 -25.86 -18.58
CA HIS A 9 -25.98 -26.29 -17.27
C HIS A 9 -26.66 -25.11 -16.56
N PRO A 10 -27.84 -25.30 -15.94
CA PRO A 10 -28.58 -24.21 -15.28
C PRO A 10 -27.77 -23.53 -14.17
N GLY A 11 -26.86 -24.26 -13.53
CA GLY A 11 -25.95 -23.75 -12.51
C GLY A 11 -24.77 -22.92 -13.02
N TYR A 12 -24.44 -22.96 -14.31
CA TYR A 12 -23.19 -22.39 -14.84
C TYR A 12 -23.06 -20.89 -14.53
N ARG A 13 -24.11 -20.11 -14.84
CA ARG A 13 -24.11 -18.66 -14.61
C ARG A 13 -23.94 -18.29 -13.14
N TYR A 14 -24.62 -19.01 -12.24
CA TYR A 14 -24.50 -18.77 -10.80
C TYR A 14 -23.10 -19.07 -10.27
N ILE A 15 -22.50 -20.17 -10.73
CA ILE A 15 -21.13 -20.55 -10.35
C ILE A 15 -20.13 -19.52 -10.89
N GLN A 16 -20.34 -19.01 -12.10
CA GLN A 16 -19.50 -17.96 -12.69
C GLN A 16 -19.59 -16.65 -11.90
N GLN A 17 -20.80 -16.22 -11.55
CA GLN A 17 -21.01 -15.03 -10.72
C GLN A 17 -20.40 -15.18 -9.33
N ALA A 18 -20.60 -16.33 -8.68
CA ALA A 18 -20.01 -16.61 -7.38
C ALA A 18 -18.48 -16.57 -7.42
N TYR A 19 -17.86 -17.12 -8.49
CA TYR A 19 -16.42 -17.04 -8.71
C TYR A 19 -15.94 -15.58 -8.84
N GLU A 20 -16.64 -14.79 -9.66
CA GLU A 20 -16.29 -13.37 -9.85
C GLU A 20 -16.40 -12.57 -8.55
N CYS A 21 -17.49 -12.76 -7.79
CA CYS A 21 -17.66 -12.14 -6.48
C CYS A 21 -16.55 -12.54 -5.51
N ALA A 22 -16.18 -13.82 -5.46
CA ALA A 22 -15.09 -14.29 -4.60
C ALA A 22 -13.74 -13.68 -4.99
N ARG A 23 -13.47 -13.54 -6.30
CA ARG A 23 -12.26 -12.88 -6.80
C ARG A 23 -12.20 -11.41 -6.36
N GLN A 24 -13.27 -10.65 -6.60
CA GLN A 24 -13.35 -9.24 -6.21
C GLN A 24 -13.23 -9.05 -4.70
N LEU A 25 -13.82 -9.94 -3.91
CA LEU A 25 -13.67 -9.91 -2.46
C LEU A 25 -12.21 -10.10 -2.03
N ASN A 26 -11.52 -11.09 -2.60
CA ASN A 26 -10.09 -11.31 -2.31
C ASN A 26 -9.22 -10.13 -2.73
N GLU A 27 -9.46 -9.56 -3.91
CA GLU A 27 -8.75 -8.36 -4.37
C GLU A 27 -8.94 -7.17 -3.41
N ARG A 28 -10.18 -6.96 -2.93
CA ARG A 28 -10.50 -5.91 -1.96
C ARG A 28 -9.78 -6.13 -0.63
N ILE A 29 -9.80 -7.35 -0.10
CA ILE A 29 -9.14 -7.69 1.16
C ILE A 29 -7.63 -7.48 1.04
N ASN A 30 -7.02 -7.97 -0.04
CA ASN A 30 -5.59 -7.79 -0.29
C ASN A 30 -5.21 -6.31 -0.36
N LYS A 31 -5.99 -5.50 -1.09
CA LYS A 31 -5.77 -4.06 -1.18
C LYS A 31 -5.86 -3.39 0.20
N GLN A 32 -6.86 -3.76 1.00
CA GLN A 32 -7.04 -3.20 2.34
C GLN A 32 -5.86 -3.55 3.25
N ILE A 33 -5.38 -4.80 3.25
CA ILE A 33 -4.20 -5.22 4.03
C ILE A 33 -2.97 -4.45 3.58
N CYS A 34 -2.72 -4.34 2.27
CA CYS A 34 -1.60 -3.57 1.73
C CYS A 34 -1.64 -2.10 2.15
N GLU A 35 -2.82 -1.47 2.12
CA GLU A 35 -3.00 -0.08 2.55
C GLU A 35 -2.76 0.10 4.06
N GLN A 36 -3.26 -0.83 4.88
CA GLN A 36 -3.04 -0.83 6.33
C GLN A 36 -1.56 -0.99 6.67
N GLU A 37 -0.89 -1.99 6.10
CA GLU A 37 0.56 -2.19 6.30
C GLU A 37 1.37 -0.98 5.86
N ASN A 38 1.04 -0.40 4.70
CA ASN A 38 1.73 0.77 4.19
C ASN A 38 1.61 1.96 5.14
N ASN A 39 0.41 2.24 5.66
CA ASN A 39 0.18 3.33 6.58
C ASN A 39 0.96 3.12 7.89
N LEU A 40 0.92 1.90 8.46
CA LEU A 40 1.68 1.56 9.66
C LEU A 40 3.20 1.76 9.46
N ARG A 41 3.74 1.35 8.30
CA ARG A 41 5.16 1.54 8.00
C ARG A 41 5.53 3.01 7.83
N LEU A 42 4.67 3.82 7.21
CA LEU A 42 4.91 5.26 7.06
C LEU A 42 4.82 6.00 8.39
N ASP A 43 3.89 5.61 9.27
CA ASP A 43 3.79 6.15 10.63
C ASP A 43 5.00 5.78 11.47
N TRP A 44 5.51 4.54 11.32
CA TRP A 44 6.76 4.13 11.95
C TRP A 44 7.93 4.99 11.48
N LEU A 45 8.06 5.24 10.17
CA LEU A 45 9.11 6.14 9.64
C LEU A 45 8.99 7.55 10.19
N GLN A 46 7.77 8.08 10.34
CA GLN A 46 7.55 9.41 10.90
C GLN A 46 8.10 9.57 12.32
N GLN A 47 8.06 8.50 13.11
CA GLN A 47 8.51 8.50 14.51
C GLN A 47 10.01 8.21 14.68
N HIS A 48 10.62 7.47 13.74
CA HIS A 48 11.96 6.92 13.91
C HIS A 48 13.02 7.53 12.99
N VAL A 49 12.62 8.15 11.87
CA VAL A 49 13.56 8.86 11.01
C VAL A 49 13.77 10.25 11.60
N ILE A 50 14.99 10.50 12.07
CA ILE A 50 15.40 11.83 12.54
C ILE A 50 15.55 12.72 11.31
N LEU A 51 14.55 13.57 11.10
CA LEU A 51 14.60 14.63 10.12
C LEU A 51 15.15 15.87 10.83
N ASN A 52 16.36 16.25 10.47
CA ASN A 52 16.98 17.42 11.02
C ASN A 52 16.27 18.68 10.49
N THR A 53 15.32 19.20 11.26
CA THR A 53 14.70 20.51 11.02
C THR A 53 15.39 21.63 11.82
N ASP A 54 16.43 21.28 12.58
CA ASP A 54 17.18 22.21 13.42
C ASP A 54 18.49 22.61 12.73
N GLU A 55 18.78 23.91 12.73
CA GLU A 55 19.92 24.55 12.06
C GLU A 55 21.28 24.06 12.61
N ASN A 56 21.27 23.39 13.77
CA ASN A 56 22.43 22.83 14.44
C ASN A 56 22.75 21.36 14.08
N SER A 57 22.05 20.79 13.09
CA SER A 57 22.26 19.40 12.73
C SER A 57 23.58 19.12 12.01
N THR A 58 24.24 18.02 12.39
CA THR A 58 25.57 17.62 11.90
C THR A 58 25.66 17.38 10.40
N ASP A 59 24.53 17.12 9.73
CA ASP A 59 24.46 16.76 8.31
C ASP A 59 24.23 17.95 7.37
N ARG A 60 24.16 19.19 7.90
CA ARG A 60 24.03 20.46 7.15
C ARG A 60 22.83 20.56 6.20
N TYR A 61 21.91 19.59 6.23
CA TYR A 61 20.71 19.58 5.40
C TYR A 61 19.50 19.78 6.30
N VAL A 62 18.94 20.98 6.24
CA VAL A 62 17.70 21.34 6.91
C VAL A 62 16.62 21.32 5.84
N PHE A 63 15.53 20.58 6.07
CA PHE A 63 14.38 20.64 5.18
C PHE A 63 13.59 21.92 5.43
N ASP A 64 13.26 22.65 4.36
CA ASP A 64 12.43 23.87 4.43
C ASP A 64 11.02 23.60 4.99
N GLU A 65 10.55 22.35 4.89
CA GLU A 65 9.26 21.91 5.39
C GLU A 65 9.38 20.60 6.19
N LEU A 66 8.52 20.46 7.20
CA LEU A 66 8.38 19.21 7.93
C LEU A 66 7.88 18.10 6.98
N ILE A 67 8.71 17.09 6.74
CA ILE A 67 8.30 15.95 5.93
C ILE A 67 7.30 15.09 6.72
N LYS A 68 6.07 15.05 6.21
CA LYS A 68 5.06 14.08 6.63
C LYS A 68 5.10 12.85 5.72
N PHE A 69 5.55 11.69 6.22
CA PHE A 69 5.64 10.46 5.45
C PHE A 69 4.26 9.92 5.04
N ASN A 70 3.35 9.77 6.01
CA ASN A 70 1.98 9.35 5.77
C ASN A 70 1.12 10.53 5.29
N SER A 71 1.33 10.91 4.03
CA SER A 71 0.65 12.02 3.38
C SER A 71 0.39 11.74 1.90
N ILE A 72 -0.49 12.56 1.33
CA ILE A 72 -0.75 12.57 -0.11
C ILE A 72 0.47 13.19 -0.82
N THR A 73 0.88 12.57 -1.91
CA THR A 73 1.95 13.08 -2.78
C THR A 73 1.47 14.24 -3.65
N LYS A 74 2.40 14.95 -4.29
CA LYS A 74 2.09 16.04 -5.25
C LYS A 74 1.09 15.64 -6.35
N PHE A 75 1.02 14.35 -6.69
CA PHE A 75 0.11 13.83 -7.72
C PHE A 75 -1.19 13.25 -7.15
N HIS A 76 -1.59 13.67 -5.95
CA HIS A 76 -2.84 13.29 -5.30
C HIS A 76 -2.98 11.78 -5.04
N LYS A 77 -1.86 11.06 -4.95
CA LYS A 77 -1.81 9.64 -4.58
C LYS A 77 -1.24 9.48 -3.18
N GLN A 78 -1.75 8.50 -2.43
CA GLN A 78 -1.20 8.11 -1.14
C GLN A 78 0.26 7.67 -1.32
N ARG A 79 1.18 8.18 -0.48
CA ARG A 79 2.58 7.74 -0.50
C ARG A 79 2.65 6.26 -0.18
N GLN A 80 3.56 5.54 -0.83
CA GLN A 80 3.77 4.12 -0.59
C GLN A 80 5.24 3.82 -0.32
N LEU A 81 5.52 3.02 0.70
CA LEU A 81 6.84 2.45 0.91
C LEU A 81 7.02 1.27 -0.04
N LEU A 82 7.98 1.38 -0.96
CA LEU A 82 8.23 0.35 -1.98
C LEU A 82 9.31 -0.65 -1.54
N LEU A 83 10.40 -0.14 -0.97
CA LEU A 83 11.57 -0.95 -0.59
C LEU A 83 12.33 -0.24 0.53
N HIS A 84 12.99 -1.02 1.39
CA HIS A 84 13.99 -0.54 2.34
C HIS A 84 15.11 -1.58 2.45
N GLY A 85 16.31 -1.14 2.82
CA GLY A 85 17.48 -2.00 2.96
C GLY A 85 18.74 -1.17 3.23
N PHE A 86 19.83 -1.86 3.57
CA PHE A 86 21.12 -1.21 3.77
C PHE A 86 21.78 -0.95 2.41
N LEU A 87 22.27 0.28 2.23
CA LEU A 87 23.06 0.69 1.09
C LEU A 87 24.43 1.11 1.61
N MET A 88 25.48 0.48 1.07
CA MET A 88 26.88 0.84 1.37
C MET A 88 27.38 1.79 0.28
N LYS A 89 28.13 2.82 0.69
CA LYS A 89 28.69 3.85 -0.19
C LYS A 89 29.93 3.37 -0.93
#